data_AF-A0AA85JM38-F1
#
_entry.id   AF-A0AA85JM38-F1
#
_cell.length_a   1.000
_cell.length_b   1.000
_cell.length_c   1.000
_cell.angle_alpha   90.00
_cell.angle_beta   90.00
_cell.angle_gamma   90.00
#
_symmetry.space_group_name_H-M   'P 1'
#
loop_
_entity.id
_entity.type
_entity.pdbx_description
1 polymer ?
#
loop_
_entity_poly.entity_id
_entity_poly.type
_entity_poly.pdbx_seq_one_letter_code
_entity_poly.pdbx_strand_id
1 'polypeptide(L)'
;MASHTLKCNPDSKVHEQSNRPKFMHQHTLKFSKHYPIMDDPIEECKQRLVEATAELKEKRKVFAEKMAKSREQRVLLQHDVNALEERKLKCQSFIRDNDAKRWRALQKFCTDNHLCTVKKKERQNLISELRKAKELYASLLAKVANLKKYETYLQTVVDSLPKDYIKLADDAIIGLIMRYNSLHSTNERLKREMETKAEELSFFMTVIRAINNLTGKLLRTYDITLCGQTLLSKIQKMTVLSRCHFIEDRISTIRTILAQIVTDTGQLPVCKCCRPQLTNQQIAGVIATSPSELAFLIKLTTLPSERHSVVSLSALIPPLPNTSAN
;
A
#
# COMPACT_ATOMS: atom_id res chain seq x y z
N MET A 1 33.34 -2.02 2.67
CA MET A 1 34.55 -2.74 3.11
C MET A 1 35.53 -2.74 1.95
N ALA A 2 36.50 -1.84 2.00
CA ALA A 2 37.45 -1.60 0.93
C ALA A 2 38.61 -2.60 1.03
N SER A 3 38.78 -3.42 0.01
CA SER A 3 39.87 -4.37 -0.13
C SER A 3 41.15 -3.61 -0.51
N HIS A 4 41.99 -3.29 0.48
CA HIS A 4 43.34 -2.81 0.23
C HIS A 4 44.24 -4.01 -0.10
N THR A 5 44.45 -4.23 -1.39
CA THR A 5 45.50 -5.11 -1.93
C THR A 5 46.84 -4.40 -1.82
N LEU A 6 47.65 -4.80 -0.83
CA LEU A 6 49.05 -4.44 -0.72
C LEU A 6 49.85 -5.17 -1.82
N LYS A 7 50.19 -4.44 -2.89
CA LYS A 7 51.21 -4.82 -3.87
C LYS A 7 52.56 -4.94 -3.16
N CYS A 8 53.08 -6.16 -3.01
CA CYS A 8 54.48 -6.38 -2.65
C CYS A 8 55.34 -6.24 -3.91
N ASN A 9 56.26 -5.28 -3.87
CA ASN A 9 57.34 -5.10 -4.86
C ASN A 9 58.28 -6.32 -4.84
N PRO A 10 58.53 -7.00 -5.96
CA PRO A 10 59.55 -8.03 -6.06
C PRO A 10 60.80 -7.45 -6.71
N ASP A 11 61.53 -6.56 -6.04
CA ASP A 11 62.82 -6.10 -6.54
C ASP A 11 63.79 -5.84 -5.39
N SER A 12 64.63 -6.83 -5.13
CA SER A 12 65.92 -6.67 -4.46
C SER A 12 66.85 -7.76 -4.99
N LYS A 13 67.31 -7.57 -6.23
CA LYS A 13 68.47 -8.27 -6.78
C LYS A 13 69.66 -7.94 -5.89
N VAL A 14 70.02 -8.89 -5.03
CA VAL A 14 71.26 -8.83 -4.25
C VAL A 14 72.42 -8.91 -5.24
N HIS A 15 73.20 -7.83 -5.30
CA HIS A 15 74.46 -7.77 -6.02
C HIS A 15 75.44 -8.79 -5.43
N GLU A 16 75.65 -9.90 -6.15
CA GLU A 16 76.68 -10.88 -5.85
C GLU A 16 78.04 -10.32 -6.33
N GLN A 17 78.69 -9.53 -5.47
CA GLN A 17 80.08 -9.11 -5.68
C GLN A 17 81.01 -10.32 -5.44
N SER A 18 81.29 -11.06 -6.52
CA SER A 18 82.34 -12.07 -6.61
C SER A 18 83.72 -11.43 -6.43
N ASN A 19 84.16 -11.26 -5.18
CA ASN A 19 85.55 -10.98 -4.84
C ASN A 19 86.40 -12.25 -4.99
N ARG A 20 86.80 -12.58 -6.23
CA ARG A 20 87.90 -13.52 -6.48
C ARG A 20 89.23 -12.80 -6.27
N PRO A 21 90.11 -13.25 -5.36
CA PRO A 21 91.45 -12.71 -5.27
C PRO A 21 92.24 -13.10 -6.53
N LYS A 22 92.66 -12.09 -7.32
CA LYS A 22 93.63 -12.24 -8.41
C LYS A 22 95.01 -12.52 -7.80
N PHE A 23 95.41 -13.78 -7.69
CA PHE A 23 96.81 -14.13 -7.46
C PHE A 23 97.61 -13.92 -8.75
N MET A 24 98.14 -12.71 -8.94
CA MET A 24 99.28 -12.49 -9.81
C MET A 24 100.55 -12.80 -9.00
N HIS A 25 101.17 -13.94 -9.23
CA HIS A 25 102.57 -14.16 -8.87
C HIS A 25 103.41 -13.95 -10.12
N GLN A 26 104.11 -12.82 -10.17
CA GLN A 26 105.20 -12.60 -11.10
C GLN A 26 106.38 -13.46 -10.65
N HIS A 27 106.68 -14.52 -11.41
CA HIS A 27 107.97 -15.19 -11.30
C HIS A 27 109.01 -14.32 -12.01
N THR A 28 109.80 -13.57 -11.23
CA THR A 28 111.07 -13.02 -11.72
C THR A 28 112.16 -14.06 -11.47
N LEU A 29 112.55 -14.77 -12.54
CA LEU A 29 113.74 -15.61 -12.56
C LEU A 29 114.97 -14.70 -12.53
N LYS A 30 115.54 -14.48 -11.34
CA LYS A 30 116.90 -13.95 -11.20
C LYS A 30 117.89 -15.11 -11.25
N PHE A 31 118.39 -15.43 -12.44
CA PHE A 31 119.62 -16.21 -12.61
C PHE A 31 120.81 -15.29 -12.37
N SER A 32 121.43 -15.40 -11.19
CA SER A 32 122.83 -15.00 -11.00
C SER A 32 123.36 -15.61 -9.71
N LYS A 33 124.08 -16.72 -9.82
CA LYS A 33 125.14 -17.07 -8.89
C LYS A 33 126.30 -17.70 -9.65
N HIS A 34 127.44 -17.05 -9.46
CA HIS A 34 128.79 -17.47 -9.76
C HIS A 34 129.10 -18.75 -8.95
N TYR A 35 129.53 -19.83 -9.61
CA TYR A 35 129.95 -21.05 -8.93
C TYR A 35 131.48 -21.06 -8.80
N PRO A 36 132.05 -21.10 -7.59
CA PRO A 36 133.44 -21.47 -7.41
C PRO A 36 133.62 -22.98 -7.60
N ILE A 37 134.74 -23.33 -8.20
CA ILE A 37 135.22 -24.71 -8.41
C ILE A 37 135.66 -25.28 -7.06
N MET A 38 135.06 -26.40 -6.63
CA MET A 38 135.69 -27.64 -6.14
C MET A 38 134.63 -28.58 -5.50
N ASP A 39 134.90 -29.89 -5.59
CA ASP A 39 134.26 -31.07 -4.99
C ASP A 39 133.04 -31.73 -5.69
N ASP A 40 133.01 -33.07 -5.60
CA ASP A 40 132.30 -34.05 -6.44
C ASP A 40 130.82 -33.68 -6.76
N PRO A 41 130.45 -33.40 -8.03
CA PRO A 41 129.13 -32.88 -8.41
C PRO A 41 127.95 -33.81 -8.08
N ILE A 42 128.24 -35.07 -7.76
CA ILE A 42 127.26 -36.07 -7.32
C ILE A 42 126.79 -35.79 -5.88
N GLU A 43 127.66 -35.33 -4.98
CA GLU A 43 127.30 -35.05 -3.59
C GLU A 43 126.48 -33.76 -3.44
N GLU A 44 126.78 -32.72 -4.22
CA GLU A 44 125.95 -31.51 -4.26
C GLU A 44 124.52 -31.83 -4.76
N CYS A 45 124.39 -32.71 -5.75
CA CYS A 45 123.09 -33.14 -6.27
C CYS A 45 122.30 -33.96 -5.23
N LYS A 46 122.98 -34.84 -4.47
CA LYS A 46 122.37 -35.57 -3.34
C LYS A 46 121.90 -34.62 -2.24
N GLN A 47 122.71 -33.62 -1.88
CA GLN A 47 122.34 -32.65 -0.85
C GLN A 47 121.16 -31.78 -1.28
N ARG A 48 121.14 -31.29 -2.53
CA ARG A 48 119.98 -30.58 -3.10
C ARG A 48 118.72 -31.45 -3.14
N LEU A 49 118.85 -32.75 -3.40
CA LEU A 49 117.72 -33.68 -3.35
C LEU A 49 117.20 -33.88 -1.92
N VAL A 50 118.08 -33.99 -0.93
CA VAL A 50 117.71 -34.09 0.49
C VAL A 50 117.02 -32.80 0.96
N GLU A 51 117.55 -31.64 0.58
CA GLU A 51 116.94 -30.34 0.89
C GLU A 51 115.56 -30.18 0.21
N ALA A 52 115.43 -30.54 -1.07
CA ALA A 52 114.17 -30.49 -1.79
C ALA A 52 113.12 -31.47 -1.20
N THR A 53 113.54 -32.67 -0.81
CA THR A 53 112.64 -33.65 -0.16
C THR A 53 112.21 -33.18 1.23
N ALA A 54 113.10 -32.55 2.00
CA ALA A 54 112.76 -31.92 3.28
C ALA A 54 111.79 -30.74 3.11
N GLU A 55 112.03 -29.85 2.14
CA GLU A 55 111.15 -28.72 1.84
C GLU A 55 109.75 -29.18 1.39
N LEU A 56 109.68 -30.21 0.53
CA LEU A 56 108.42 -30.80 0.10
C LEU A 56 107.66 -31.43 1.28
N LYS A 57 108.36 -32.08 2.21
CA LYS A 57 107.76 -32.64 3.43
C LYS A 57 107.16 -31.54 4.31
N GLU A 58 107.87 -30.44 4.51
CA GLU A 58 107.37 -29.31 5.29
C GLU A 58 106.18 -28.60 4.61
N LYS A 59 106.25 -28.38 3.29
CA LYS A 59 105.12 -27.82 2.52
C LYS A 59 103.88 -28.71 2.60
N ARG A 60 104.04 -30.04 2.51
CA ARG A 60 102.94 -31.00 2.69
C ARG A 60 102.34 -30.91 4.08
N LYS A 61 103.16 -30.78 5.11
CA LYS A 61 102.71 -30.62 6.50
C LYS A 61 101.90 -29.33 6.66
N VAL A 62 102.41 -28.18 6.23
CA VAL A 62 101.71 -26.89 6.28
C VAL A 62 100.39 -26.94 5.50
N PHE A 63 100.38 -27.58 4.32
CA PHE A 63 99.17 -27.74 3.54
C PHE A 63 98.15 -28.63 4.26
N ALA A 64 98.58 -29.74 4.85
CA ALA A 64 97.71 -30.62 5.63
C ALA A 64 97.09 -29.88 6.82
N GLU A 65 97.86 -29.07 7.55
CA GLU A 65 97.36 -28.23 8.65
C GLU A 65 96.34 -27.18 8.17
N LYS A 66 96.62 -26.49 7.05
CA LYS A 66 95.67 -25.55 6.44
C LYS A 66 94.37 -26.24 6.01
N MET A 67 94.48 -27.43 5.42
CA MET A 67 93.31 -28.23 5.01
C MET A 67 92.52 -28.76 6.22
N ALA A 68 93.18 -29.07 7.34
CA ALA A 68 92.53 -29.45 8.58
C ALA A 68 91.74 -28.26 9.17
N LYS A 69 92.38 -27.08 9.29
CA LYS A 69 91.72 -25.85 9.76
C LYS A 69 90.54 -25.44 8.87
N SER A 70 90.69 -25.56 7.55
CA SER A 70 89.58 -25.27 6.62
C SER A 70 88.42 -26.26 6.77
N ARG A 71 88.71 -27.55 7.00
CA ARG A 71 87.68 -28.56 7.30
C ARG A 71 86.93 -28.24 8.59
N GLU A 72 87.65 -27.90 9.65
CA GLU A 72 87.06 -27.49 10.94
C GLU A 72 86.17 -26.26 10.78
N GLN A 73 86.64 -25.23 10.07
CA GLN A 73 85.84 -24.03 9.78
C GLN A 73 84.56 -24.34 8.99
N ARG A 74 84.60 -25.27 8.03
CA ARG A 74 83.40 -25.70 7.29
C ARG A 74 82.39 -26.38 8.19
N VAL A 75 82.84 -27.20 9.14
CA VAL A 75 81.96 -27.86 10.12
C VAL A 75 81.30 -26.82 11.02
N LEU A 76 82.04 -25.83 11.53
CA LEU A 76 81.50 -24.74 12.34
C LEU A 76 80.48 -23.89 11.57
N LEU A 77 80.81 -23.50 10.33
CA LEU A 77 79.89 -22.75 9.47
C LEU A 77 78.62 -23.54 9.15
N GLN A 78 78.75 -24.86 8.92
CA GLN A 78 77.58 -25.71 8.69
C GLN A 78 76.67 -25.76 9.93
N HIS A 79 77.25 -25.85 11.12
CA HIS A 79 76.50 -25.78 12.37
C HIS A 79 75.77 -24.43 12.53
N ASP A 80 76.45 -23.32 12.23
CA ASP A 80 75.84 -21.99 12.30
C ASP A 80 74.70 -21.81 11.28
N VAL A 81 74.86 -22.31 10.05
CA VAL A 81 73.81 -22.33 9.03
C VAL A 81 72.61 -23.12 9.53
N ASN A 82 72.81 -24.33 10.04
CA ASN A 82 71.72 -25.15 10.57
C ASN A 82 71.01 -24.44 11.74
N ALA A 83 71.76 -23.81 12.64
CA ALA A 83 71.19 -23.06 13.76
C ALA A 83 70.36 -21.84 13.30
N LEU A 84 70.79 -21.16 12.24
CA LEU A 84 70.03 -20.06 11.63
C LEU A 84 68.75 -20.57 10.94
N GLU A 85 68.81 -21.72 10.27
CA GLU A 85 67.65 -22.36 9.66
C GLU A 85 66.61 -22.78 10.71
N GLU A 86 67.05 -23.38 11.81
CA GLU A 86 66.15 -23.71 12.93
C GLU A 86 65.48 -22.47 13.52
N ARG A 87 66.24 -21.38 13.73
CA ARG A 87 65.67 -20.11 14.21
C ARG A 87 64.67 -19.53 13.22
N LYS A 88 65.00 -19.56 11.92
CA LYS A 88 64.09 -19.11 10.85
C LYS A 88 62.79 -19.91 10.88
N LEU A 89 62.84 -21.23 11.01
CA LEU A 89 61.66 -22.08 11.11
C LEU A 89 60.82 -21.78 12.36
N LYS A 90 61.47 -21.59 13.53
CA LYS A 90 60.81 -21.18 14.77
C LYS A 90 60.11 -19.83 14.64
N CYS A 91 60.77 -18.83 14.06
CA CYS A 91 60.19 -17.52 13.78
C CYS A 91 59.00 -17.61 12.83
N GLN A 92 59.11 -18.39 11.75
CA GLN A 92 58.00 -18.61 10.81
C GLN A 92 56.80 -19.28 11.48
N SER A 93 57.02 -20.27 12.34
CA SER A 93 55.93 -20.89 13.12
C SER A 93 55.26 -19.88 14.04
N PHE A 94 56.06 -19.09 14.77
CA PHE A 94 55.54 -18.06 15.67
C PHE A 94 54.70 -17.01 14.94
N ILE A 95 55.13 -16.56 13.75
CA ILE A 95 54.38 -15.61 12.92
C ILE A 95 53.03 -16.23 12.52
N ARG A 96 53.03 -17.46 11.99
CA ARG A 96 51.78 -18.14 11.60
C ARG A 96 50.82 -18.29 12.78
N ASP A 97 51.33 -18.68 13.95
CA ASP A 97 50.51 -18.82 15.16
C ASP A 97 49.95 -17.48 15.64
N ASN A 98 50.74 -16.39 15.55
CA ASN A 98 50.28 -15.05 15.88
C ASN A 98 49.19 -14.57 14.93
N ASP A 99 49.39 -14.76 13.63
CA ASP A 99 48.41 -14.41 12.61
C ASP A 99 47.13 -15.20 12.79
N ALA A 100 47.21 -16.51 13.05
CA ALA A 100 46.06 -17.34 13.37
C ALA A 100 45.32 -16.87 14.64
N LYS A 101 46.04 -16.39 15.66
CA LYS A 101 45.42 -15.78 16.86
C LYS A 101 44.73 -14.45 16.53
N ARG A 102 45.37 -13.59 15.74
CA ARG A 102 44.80 -12.30 15.28
C ARG A 102 43.52 -12.53 14.47
N TRP A 103 43.56 -13.46 13.51
CA TRP A 103 42.40 -13.81 12.69
C TRP A 103 41.23 -14.32 13.53
N ARG A 104 41.49 -15.23 14.48
CA ARG A 104 40.44 -15.72 15.39
C ARG A 104 39.86 -14.61 16.27
N ALA A 105 40.71 -13.72 16.80
CA ALA A 105 40.25 -12.58 17.59
C ALA A 105 39.38 -11.62 16.77
N LEU A 106 39.80 -11.31 15.53
CA LEU A 106 39.04 -10.46 14.62
C LEU A 106 37.70 -11.10 14.23
N GLN A 107 37.70 -12.40 13.92
CA GLN A 107 36.47 -13.13 13.61
C GLN A 107 35.50 -13.10 14.79
N LYS A 108 35.98 -13.37 16.01
CA LYS A 108 35.17 -13.31 17.23
C LYS A 108 34.61 -11.90 17.46
N PHE A 109 35.44 -10.87 17.29
CA PHE A 109 34.99 -9.49 17.41
C PHE A 109 33.86 -9.17 16.42
N CYS A 110 34.01 -9.56 15.15
CA CYS A 110 32.98 -9.35 14.13
C CYS A 110 31.68 -10.08 14.46
N THR A 111 31.74 -11.34 14.91
CA THR A 111 30.54 -12.10 15.31
C THR A 111 29.86 -11.49 16.52
N ASP A 112 30.62 -11.11 17.54
CA ASP A 112 30.08 -10.53 18.78
C ASP A 112 29.46 -9.15 18.51
N ASN A 113 30.09 -8.33 17.67
CA ASN A 113 29.57 -7.03 17.28
C ASN A 113 28.28 -7.14 16.45
N HIS A 114 28.21 -8.11 15.53
CA HIS A 114 26.98 -8.40 14.79
C HIS A 114 25.86 -8.84 15.73
N LEU A 115 26.14 -9.77 16.65
CA LEU A 115 25.18 -10.24 17.65
C LEU A 115 24.68 -9.11 18.55
N CYS A 116 25.58 -8.21 18.98
CA CYS A 116 25.23 -7.03 19.76
C CYS A 116 24.26 -6.12 18.99
N THR A 117 24.52 -5.90 17.70
CA THR A 117 23.67 -5.09 16.81
C THR A 117 22.27 -5.69 16.66
N VAL A 118 22.18 -7.02 16.44
CA VAL A 118 20.91 -7.74 16.35
C VAL A 118 20.11 -7.63 17.65
N LYS A 119 20.73 -7.92 18.80
CA LYS A 119 20.08 -7.83 20.12
C LYS A 119 19.63 -6.40 20.47
N LYS A 120 20.38 -5.38 20.04
CA LYS A 120 19.98 -3.98 20.22
C LYS A 120 18.72 -3.65 19.42
N LYS A 121 18.63 -4.13 18.18
CA LYS A 121 17.44 -3.96 17.33
C LYS A 121 16.22 -4.69 17.92
N GLU A 122 16.40 -5.94 18.33
CA GLU A 122 15.35 -6.74 18.97
C GLU A 122 14.82 -6.07 20.24
N ARG A 123 15.72 -5.59 21.12
CA ARG A 123 15.34 -4.82 22.31
C ARG A 123 14.48 -3.60 21.96
N GLN A 124 14.88 -2.84 20.93
CA GLN A 124 14.13 -1.66 20.51
C GLN A 124 12.73 -2.02 19.98
N ASN A 125 12.62 -3.13 19.24
CA ASN A 125 11.34 -3.64 18.77
C ASN A 125 10.42 -4.01 19.94
N LEU A 126 10.93 -4.80 20.90
CA LEU A 126 10.17 -5.21 22.08
C LEU A 126 9.72 -4.02 22.94
N ILE A 127 10.57 -2.99 23.10
CA ILE A 127 10.19 -1.75 23.79
C ILE A 127 9.04 -1.05 23.04
N SER A 128 9.09 -1.02 21.71
CA SER A 128 8.02 -0.40 20.90
C SER A 128 6.70 -1.15 21.00
N GLU A 129 6.73 -2.49 21.02
CA GLU A 129 5.56 -3.34 21.17
C GLU A 129 4.95 -3.21 22.56
N LEU A 130 5.79 -3.22 23.60
CA LEU A 130 5.35 -2.98 24.97
C LEU A 130 4.67 -1.63 25.13
N ARG A 131 5.20 -0.58 24.50
CA ARG A 131 4.57 0.75 24.51
C ARG A 131 3.19 0.72 23.87
N LYS A 132 3.06 0.12 22.69
CA LYS A 132 1.75 -0.03 22.00
C LYS A 132 0.76 -0.81 22.85
N ALA A 133 1.19 -1.92 23.47
CA ALA A 133 0.34 -2.72 24.35
C ALA A 133 -0.15 -1.91 25.57
N LYS A 134 0.72 -1.10 26.19
CA LYS A 134 0.35 -0.21 27.30
C LYS A 134 -0.65 0.87 26.88
N GLU A 135 -0.45 1.48 25.71
CA GLU A 135 -1.38 2.48 25.16
C GLU A 135 -2.75 1.87 24.87
N LEU A 136 -2.80 0.67 24.27
CA LEU A 136 -4.04 -0.06 24.04
C LEU A 136 -4.73 -0.45 25.35
N TYR A 137 -3.98 -0.94 26.33
CA TYR A 137 -4.51 -1.29 27.65
C TYR A 137 -5.12 -0.06 28.34
N ALA A 138 -4.42 1.07 28.33
CA ALA A 138 -4.93 2.33 28.89
C ALA A 138 -6.22 2.80 28.18
N SER A 139 -6.26 2.70 26.85
CA SER A 139 -7.46 3.02 26.07
C SER A 139 -8.64 2.10 26.41
N LEU A 140 -8.40 0.79 26.53
CA LEU A 140 -9.42 -0.18 26.91
C LEU A 140 -9.92 0.07 28.34
N LEU A 141 -9.03 0.37 29.28
CA LEU A 141 -9.39 0.68 30.66
C LEU A 141 -10.26 1.95 30.73
N ALA A 142 -9.94 2.98 29.95
CA ALA A 142 -10.78 4.17 29.82
C ALA A 142 -12.16 3.85 29.22
N LYS A 143 -12.23 2.98 28.20
CA LYS A 143 -13.50 2.53 27.62
C LYS A 143 -14.34 1.75 28.63
N VAL A 144 -13.73 0.84 29.39
CA VAL A 144 -14.40 0.08 30.46
C VAL A 144 -14.94 1.03 31.52
N ALA A 145 -14.15 2.00 31.98
CA ALA A 145 -14.60 3.00 32.95
C ALA A 145 -15.78 3.83 32.42
N ASN A 146 -15.77 4.21 31.13
CA ASN A 146 -16.87 4.92 30.50
C ASN A 146 -18.13 4.05 30.35
N LEU A 147 -17.99 2.76 30.00
CA LEU A 147 -19.11 1.84 29.85
C LEU A 147 -19.74 1.44 31.19
N LYS A 148 -18.95 1.41 32.27
CA LYS A 148 -19.40 1.07 33.62
C LYS A 148 -20.58 1.93 34.10
N LYS A 149 -20.67 3.19 33.68
CA LYS A 149 -21.81 4.05 34.04
C LYS A 149 -23.15 3.54 33.46
N TYR A 150 -23.12 2.94 32.26
CA TYR A 150 -24.30 2.37 31.63
C TYR A 150 -24.66 1.02 32.24
N GLU A 151 -23.65 0.22 32.60
CA GLU A 151 -23.84 -1.01 33.38
C GLU A 151 -24.54 -0.72 34.71
N THR A 152 -24.03 0.23 35.50
CA THR A 152 -24.66 0.63 36.77
C THR A 152 -26.09 1.14 36.55
N TYR A 153 -26.33 1.93 35.49
CA TYR A 153 -27.67 2.41 35.15
C TYR A 153 -28.62 1.25 34.81
N LEU A 154 -28.21 0.33 33.94
CA LEU A 154 -29.01 -0.83 33.56
C LEU A 154 -29.30 -1.73 34.76
N GLN A 155 -28.32 -1.91 35.64
CA GLN A 155 -28.53 -2.65 36.88
C GLN A 155 -29.58 -1.97 37.75
N THR A 156 -29.51 -0.64 37.90
CA THR A 156 -30.51 0.15 38.64
C THR A 156 -31.91 0.00 38.03
N VAL A 157 -32.01 -0.02 36.69
CA VAL A 157 -33.28 -0.25 35.99
C VAL A 157 -33.79 -1.66 36.29
N VAL A 158 -32.95 -2.69 36.20
CA VAL A 158 -33.32 -4.07 36.52
C VAL A 158 -33.81 -4.19 37.96
N ASP A 159 -33.14 -3.55 38.91
CA ASP A 159 -33.51 -3.58 40.33
C ASP A 159 -34.87 -2.90 40.58
N SER A 160 -35.25 -1.93 39.75
CA SER A 160 -36.56 -1.25 39.82
C SER A 160 -37.70 -2.02 39.17
N LEU A 161 -37.41 -3.06 38.39
CA LEU A 161 -38.43 -3.83 37.68
C LEU A 161 -39.13 -4.84 38.61
N PRO A 162 -40.44 -5.07 38.40
CA PRO A 162 -41.12 -6.18 39.05
C PRO A 162 -40.44 -7.52 38.70
N LYS A 163 -40.32 -8.42 39.70
CA LYS A 163 -39.58 -9.69 39.60
C LYS A 163 -39.99 -10.61 38.42
N ASP A 164 -41.18 -10.40 37.87
CA ASP A 164 -41.75 -11.19 36.77
C ASP A 164 -41.89 -10.41 35.45
N TYR A 165 -41.31 -9.21 35.35
CA TYR A 165 -41.52 -8.33 34.19
C TYR A 165 -40.85 -8.87 32.91
N ILE A 166 -39.75 -9.62 33.03
CA ILE A 166 -38.99 -10.20 31.92
C ILE A 166 -38.82 -11.70 32.18
N LYS A 167 -39.73 -12.51 31.64
CA LYS A 167 -39.75 -13.96 31.83
C LYS A 167 -38.94 -14.74 30.78
N LEU A 168 -38.50 -14.06 29.71
CA LEU A 168 -37.97 -14.70 28.49
C LEU A 168 -36.45 -14.87 28.47
N ALA A 169 -35.71 -14.35 29.45
CA ALA A 169 -34.25 -14.42 29.47
C ALA A 169 -33.73 -14.71 30.89
N ASP A 170 -32.74 -15.59 30.99
CA ASP A 170 -32.00 -15.87 32.22
C ASP A 170 -31.27 -14.62 32.75
N ASP A 171 -30.99 -13.66 31.86
CA ASP A 171 -30.43 -12.35 32.18
C ASP A 171 -31.44 -11.24 31.81
N ALA A 172 -31.90 -10.52 32.84
CA ALA A 172 -32.85 -9.42 32.71
C ALA A 172 -32.32 -8.28 31.81
N ILE A 173 -31.01 -8.02 31.79
CA ILE A 173 -30.39 -6.99 30.95
C ILE A 173 -30.48 -7.39 29.47
N ILE A 174 -30.15 -8.63 29.14
CA ILE A 174 -30.27 -9.14 27.77
C ILE A 174 -31.73 -9.07 27.31
N GLY A 175 -32.66 -9.46 28.16
CA GLY A 175 -34.09 -9.35 27.88
C GLY A 175 -34.56 -7.91 27.62
N LEU A 176 -34.06 -6.94 28.39
CA LEU A 176 -34.33 -5.51 28.15
C LEU A 176 -33.80 -5.05 26.79
N ILE A 177 -32.56 -5.43 26.45
CA ILE A 177 -31.92 -5.05 25.18
C ILE A 177 -32.73 -5.62 24.00
N MET A 178 -33.12 -6.89 24.05
CA MET A 178 -33.92 -7.51 23.00
C MET A 178 -35.27 -6.80 22.83
N ARG A 179 -35.96 -6.51 23.94
CA ARG A 179 -37.26 -5.82 23.90
C ARG A 179 -37.13 -4.40 23.35
N TYR A 180 -36.11 -3.67 23.77
CA TYR A 180 -35.80 -2.34 23.23
C TYR A 180 -35.58 -2.42 21.72
N ASN A 181 -34.75 -3.36 21.24
CA ASN A 181 -34.46 -3.49 19.81
C ASN A 181 -35.73 -3.79 19.00
N SER A 182 -36.59 -4.68 19.47
CA SER A 182 -37.87 -4.98 18.81
C SER A 182 -38.80 -3.76 18.79
N LEU A 183 -38.92 -3.05 19.91
CA LEU A 183 -39.80 -1.88 20.02
C LEU A 183 -39.27 -0.70 19.19
N HIS A 184 -37.96 -0.46 19.25
CA HIS A 184 -37.28 0.57 18.47
C HIS A 184 -37.41 0.30 16.97
N SER A 185 -37.14 -0.94 16.53
CA SER A 185 -37.31 -1.34 15.13
C SER A 185 -38.75 -1.13 14.63
N THR A 186 -39.74 -1.50 15.45
CA THR A 186 -41.16 -1.31 15.13
C THR A 186 -41.53 0.18 15.07
N ASN A 187 -41.06 0.98 16.03
CA ASN A 187 -41.30 2.42 16.06
C ASN A 187 -40.69 3.12 14.83
N GLU A 188 -39.45 2.80 14.48
CA GLU A 188 -38.79 3.34 13.29
C GLU A 188 -39.50 2.93 12.00
N ARG A 189 -40.11 1.74 11.95
CA ARG A 189 -40.98 1.36 10.83
C ARG A 189 -42.25 2.21 10.78
N LEU A 190 -42.94 2.36 11.92
CA LEU A 190 -44.18 3.14 12.00
C LEU A 190 -43.95 4.62 11.65
N LYS A 191 -42.83 5.21 12.07
CA LYS A 191 -42.46 6.58 11.67
C LYS A 191 -42.29 6.70 10.16
N ARG A 192 -41.56 5.79 9.53
CA ARG A 192 -41.39 5.77 8.07
C ARG A 192 -42.72 5.62 7.33
N GLU A 193 -43.60 4.76 7.84
CA GLU A 193 -44.96 4.62 7.29
C GLU A 193 -45.76 5.92 7.45
N MET A 194 -45.69 6.58 8.60
CA MET A 194 -46.34 7.86 8.84
C MET A 194 -45.81 8.96 7.92
N GLU A 195 -44.49 9.04 7.71
CA GLU A 195 -43.84 9.96 6.77
C GLU A 195 -44.33 9.71 5.35
N THR A 196 -44.37 8.45 4.92
CA THR A 196 -44.89 8.07 3.60
C THR A 196 -46.36 8.48 3.44
N LYS A 197 -47.20 8.26 4.46
CA LYS A 197 -48.60 8.70 4.43
C LYS A 197 -48.76 10.22 4.44
N ALA A 198 -47.89 10.94 5.14
CA ALA A 198 -47.87 12.40 5.11
C ALA A 198 -47.49 12.93 3.71
N GLU A 199 -46.54 12.30 3.03
CA GLU A 199 -46.17 12.62 1.65
C GLU A 199 -47.33 12.35 0.68
N GLU A 200 -47.99 11.20 0.79
CA GLU A 200 -49.19 10.87 0.00
C GLU A 200 -50.29 11.94 0.19
N LEU A 201 -50.56 12.35 1.42
CA LEU A 201 -51.55 13.40 1.72
C LEU A 201 -51.15 14.76 1.14
N SER A 202 -49.87 15.13 1.22
CA SER A 202 -49.34 16.36 0.62
C SER A 202 -49.51 16.36 -0.91
N PHE A 203 -49.29 15.20 -1.53
CA PHE A 203 -49.55 14.99 -2.95
C PHE A 203 -51.04 15.17 -3.28
N PHE A 204 -51.94 14.47 -2.57
CA PHE A 204 -53.38 14.60 -2.79
C PHE A 204 -53.88 16.04 -2.58
N MET A 205 -53.37 16.73 -1.57
CA MET A 205 -53.74 18.13 -1.31
C MET A 205 -53.29 19.05 -2.46
N THR A 206 -52.17 18.72 -3.11
CA THR A 206 -51.71 19.42 -4.33
C THR A 206 -52.60 19.14 -5.53
N VAL A 207 -53.05 17.89 -5.70
CA VAL A 207 -54.02 17.53 -6.75
C VAL A 207 -55.35 18.24 -6.54
N ILE A 208 -55.90 18.24 -5.33
CA ILE A 208 -57.17 18.94 -5.01
C ILE A 208 -57.03 20.44 -5.30
N ARG A 209 -55.90 21.06 -4.94
CA ARG A 209 -55.63 22.47 -5.24
C ARG A 209 -55.62 22.74 -6.75
N ALA A 210 -55.03 21.84 -7.53
CA ALA A 210 -55.03 21.95 -8.99
C ALA A 210 -56.45 21.84 -9.57
N ILE A 211 -57.25 20.85 -9.12
CA ILE A 211 -58.65 20.69 -9.53
C ILE A 211 -59.45 21.95 -9.20
N ASN A 212 -59.37 22.47 -7.98
CA ASN A 212 -60.08 23.69 -7.57
C ASN A 212 -59.69 24.90 -8.42
N ASN A 213 -58.40 25.02 -8.78
CA ASN A 213 -57.94 26.07 -9.70
C ASN A 213 -58.53 25.92 -11.11
N LEU A 214 -58.62 24.69 -11.64
CA LEU A 214 -59.24 24.43 -12.94
C LEU A 214 -60.75 24.69 -12.90
N THR A 215 -61.47 24.19 -11.89
CA THR A 215 -62.90 24.44 -11.70
C THR A 215 -63.19 25.93 -11.58
N GLY A 216 -62.37 26.69 -10.83
CA GLY A 216 -62.50 28.13 -10.74
C GLY A 216 -62.25 28.86 -12.07
N LYS A 217 -61.33 28.36 -12.92
CA LYS A 217 -61.17 28.87 -14.29
C LYS A 217 -62.39 28.56 -15.15
N LEU A 218 -62.90 27.32 -15.09
CA LEU A 218 -64.06 26.87 -15.85
C LEU A 218 -65.32 27.65 -15.47
N LEU A 219 -65.57 27.85 -14.18
CA LEU A 219 -66.71 28.61 -13.68
C LEU A 219 -66.66 30.07 -14.19
N ARG A 220 -65.48 30.69 -14.21
CA ARG A 220 -65.31 32.03 -14.79
C ARG A 220 -65.53 32.09 -16.30
N THR A 221 -65.24 31.01 -17.04
CA THR A 221 -65.49 30.97 -18.50
C THR A 221 -66.94 30.64 -18.85
N TYR A 222 -67.64 29.86 -18.00
CA TYR A 222 -68.99 29.35 -18.29
C TYR A 222 -70.11 30.07 -17.52
N ASP A 223 -69.82 31.00 -16.63
CA ASP A 223 -70.83 31.89 -16.06
C ASP A 223 -71.35 32.84 -17.16
N ILE A 224 -72.38 32.38 -17.88
CA ILE A 224 -73.04 33.07 -19.00
C ILE A 224 -73.58 34.43 -18.53
N THR A 225 -73.98 34.54 -17.26
CA THR A 225 -74.44 35.80 -16.69
C THR A 225 -73.31 36.81 -16.53
N LEU A 226 -72.14 36.40 -16.03
CA LEU A 226 -71.00 37.30 -15.88
C LEU A 226 -70.33 37.61 -17.24
N CYS A 227 -70.17 36.60 -18.10
CA CYS A 227 -69.66 36.76 -19.47
C CYS A 227 -70.60 37.62 -20.30
N GLY A 228 -71.91 37.39 -20.18
CA GLY A 228 -72.96 38.17 -20.81
C GLY A 228 -72.95 39.63 -20.34
N GLN A 229 -72.89 39.89 -19.04
CA GLN A 229 -72.81 41.26 -18.50
C GLN A 229 -71.52 41.98 -18.92
N THR A 230 -70.38 41.29 -18.92
CA THR A 230 -69.11 41.86 -19.36
C THR A 230 -69.16 42.21 -20.85
N LEU A 231 -69.68 41.30 -21.68
CA LEU A 231 -69.88 41.51 -23.10
C LEU A 231 -70.87 42.66 -23.36
N LEU A 232 -71.98 42.70 -22.63
CA LEU A 232 -73.00 43.75 -22.75
C LEU A 232 -72.42 45.12 -22.37
N SER A 233 -71.65 45.21 -21.29
CA SER A 233 -70.98 46.45 -20.87
C SER A 233 -69.94 46.91 -21.89
N LYS A 234 -69.24 45.98 -22.54
CA LYS A 234 -68.27 46.27 -23.60
C LYS A 234 -68.96 46.76 -24.86
N ILE A 235 -70.07 46.11 -25.26
CA ILE A 235 -70.92 46.51 -26.38
C ILE A 235 -71.54 47.90 -26.16
N GLN A 236 -72.03 48.19 -24.95
CA GLN A 236 -72.61 49.50 -24.61
C GLN A 236 -71.59 50.63 -24.70
N LYS A 237 -70.32 50.36 -24.39
CA LYS A 237 -69.23 51.36 -24.47
C LYS A 237 -68.69 51.57 -25.90
N MET A 238 -69.07 50.76 -26.88
CA MET A 238 -68.64 50.92 -28.27
C MET A 238 -69.51 51.97 -29.00
N THR A 239 -68.89 52.71 -29.93
CA THR A 239 -69.65 53.57 -30.85
C THR A 239 -70.54 52.72 -31.75
N VAL A 240 -71.62 53.31 -32.27
CA VAL A 240 -72.63 52.56 -33.05
C VAL A 240 -71.99 51.85 -34.25
N LEU A 241 -71.05 52.51 -34.94
CA LEU A 241 -70.35 51.93 -36.09
C LEU A 241 -69.53 50.68 -35.69
N SER A 242 -68.83 50.74 -34.56
CA SER A 242 -68.05 49.61 -34.05
C SER A 242 -68.92 48.45 -33.56
N ARG A 243 -70.14 48.74 -33.05
CA ARG A 243 -71.11 47.69 -32.72
C ARG A 243 -71.60 46.96 -33.97
N CYS A 244 -71.90 47.69 -35.05
CA CYS A 244 -72.33 47.09 -36.31
C CYS A 244 -71.24 46.17 -36.89
N HIS A 245 -69.98 46.63 -36.94
CA HIS A 245 -68.87 45.77 -37.38
C HIS A 245 -68.65 44.57 -36.46
N PHE A 246 -68.75 44.73 -35.14
CA PHE A 246 -68.64 43.61 -34.22
C PHE A 246 -69.74 42.56 -34.44
N ILE A 247 -70.97 43.00 -34.71
CA ILE A 247 -72.09 42.13 -35.05
C ILE A 247 -71.83 41.44 -36.39
N GLU A 248 -71.39 42.16 -37.42
CA GLU A 248 -71.04 41.58 -38.73
C GLU A 248 -69.94 40.53 -38.62
N ASP A 249 -68.85 40.80 -37.89
CA ASP A 249 -67.76 39.86 -37.66
C ASP A 249 -68.22 38.61 -36.90
N ARG A 250 -69.10 38.77 -35.90
CA ARG A 250 -69.68 37.63 -35.18
C ARG A 250 -70.63 36.82 -36.06
N ILE A 251 -71.47 37.47 -36.86
CA ILE A 251 -72.33 36.79 -37.83
C ILE A 251 -71.47 36.04 -38.85
N SER A 252 -70.40 36.65 -39.35
CA SER A 252 -69.44 36.04 -40.27
C SER A 252 -68.80 34.81 -39.63
N THR A 253 -68.31 34.93 -38.39
CA THR A 253 -67.73 33.80 -37.63
C THR A 253 -68.74 32.67 -37.45
N ILE A 254 -69.99 32.98 -37.08
CA ILE A 254 -71.05 31.98 -36.93
C ILE A 254 -71.36 31.31 -38.27
N ARG A 255 -71.40 32.07 -39.37
CA ARG A 255 -71.55 31.50 -40.72
C ARG A 255 -70.39 30.55 -41.06
N THR A 256 -69.15 30.90 -40.72
CA THR A 256 -67.99 30.01 -40.94
C THR A 256 -68.09 28.75 -40.09
N ILE A 257 -68.47 28.85 -38.81
CA ILE A 257 -68.66 27.69 -37.93
C ILE A 257 -69.79 26.80 -38.46
N LEU A 258 -70.92 27.39 -38.88
CA LEU A 258 -72.02 26.65 -39.47
C LEU A 258 -71.59 25.99 -40.78
N ALA A 259 -70.85 26.67 -41.65
CA ALA A 259 -70.31 26.08 -42.87
C ALA A 259 -69.37 24.91 -42.56
N GLN A 260 -68.50 25.02 -41.55
CA GLN A 260 -67.62 23.95 -41.11
C GLN A 260 -68.42 22.74 -40.61
N ILE A 261 -69.40 22.96 -39.73
CA ILE A 261 -70.30 21.91 -39.24
C ILE A 261 -70.99 21.21 -40.41
N VAL A 262 -71.52 21.96 -41.37
CA VAL A 262 -72.17 21.40 -42.58
C VAL A 262 -71.20 20.56 -43.41
N THR A 263 -69.95 20.99 -43.51
CA THR A 263 -68.90 20.25 -44.22
C THR A 263 -68.56 18.94 -43.48
N ASP A 264 -68.50 19.00 -42.15
CA ASP A 264 -68.13 17.86 -41.30
C ASP A 264 -69.27 16.82 -41.18
N THR A 265 -70.54 17.26 -41.20
CA THR A 265 -71.71 16.38 -41.03
C THR A 265 -72.47 16.05 -42.31
N GLY A 266 -72.15 16.70 -43.43
CA GLY A 266 -72.78 16.46 -44.75
C GLY A 266 -74.26 16.84 -44.86
N GLN A 267 -74.87 17.41 -43.81
CA GLN A 267 -76.24 17.91 -43.78
C GLN A 267 -76.32 19.22 -43.00
N LEU A 268 -77.07 20.19 -43.54
CA LEU A 268 -77.47 21.39 -42.81
C LEU A 268 -78.28 21.00 -41.57
N PRO A 269 -78.02 21.61 -40.39
CA PRO A 269 -78.88 21.44 -39.23
C PRO A 269 -80.22 22.13 -39.51
N VAL A 270 -81.08 21.45 -40.28
CA VAL A 270 -82.48 21.84 -40.43
C VAL A 270 -83.12 21.58 -39.07
N CYS A 271 -83.45 22.65 -38.34
CA CYS A 271 -84.21 22.53 -37.11
C CYS A 271 -85.55 21.88 -37.44
N LYS A 272 -85.65 20.57 -37.18
CA LYS A 272 -86.94 19.88 -37.02
C LYS A 272 -87.51 20.30 -35.68
N CYS A 273 -87.81 21.59 -35.52
CA CYS A 273 -88.62 22.06 -34.42
C CYS A 273 -90.09 21.69 -34.75
N CYS A 274 -90.40 20.39 -34.62
CA CYS A 274 -91.74 19.88 -34.51
C CYS A 274 -92.40 20.49 -33.27
N ARG A 275 -93.57 21.09 -33.48
CA ARG A 275 -94.51 21.59 -32.48
C ARG A 275 -94.90 20.45 -31.50
N PRO A 276 -94.61 20.55 -30.19
CA PRO A 276 -95.16 19.59 -29.24
C PRO A 276 -96.56 20.03 -28.81
N GLN A 277 -97.56 19.19 -29.13
CA GLN A 277 -98.84 19.15 -28.44
C GLN A 277 -98.63 18.65 -27.01
N LEU A 278 -99.34 19.30 -26.07
CA LEU A 278 -99.48 18.88 -24.67
C LEU A 278 -100.14 17.49 -24.58
N THR A 279 -99.46 16.52 -23.95
CA THR A 279 -100.13 15.42 -23.23
C THR A 279 -99.30 15.00 -22.02
N ASN A 280 -99.99 14.91 -20.89
CA ASN A 280 -99.56 14.31 -19.63
C ASN A 280 -99.46 12.78 -19.78
N GLN A 281 -98.35 12.16 -19.34
CA GLN A 281 -98.39 10.88 -18.62
C GLN A 281 -97.03 10.48 -18.01
N GLN A 282 -97.02 10.44 -16.67
CA GLN A 282 -96.53 9.40 -15.76
C GLN A 282 -95.56 8.26 -16.21
N ILE A 283 -94.58 8.04 -15.32
CA ILE A 283 -94.08 6.77 -14.73
C ILE A 283 -92.88 6.03 -15.36
N ALA A 284 -91.84 5.91 -14.50
CA ALA A 284 -90.89 4.81 -14.24
C ALA A 284 -89.88 4.28 -15.29
N GLY A 285 -88.67 4.00 -14.77
CA GLY A 285 -87.96 2.74 -15.08
C GLY A 285 -86.53 2.84 -15.60
N VAL A 286 -85.55 2.70 -14.69
CA VAL A 286 -84.34 1.81 -14.70
C VAL A 286 -83.96 1.20 -16.09
N ILE A 287 -82.72 1.22 -16.61
CA ILE A 287 -81.57 0.33 -16.28
C ILE A 287 -80.29 0.77 -17.02
N ALA A 288 -79.19 0.65 -16.28
CA ALA A 288 -77.77 0.39 -16.60
C ALA A 288 -77.21 0.40 -18.04
N THR A 289 -76.03 1.02 -18.16
CA THR A 289 -74.80 0.53 -18.80
C THR A 289 -73.62 1.19 -18.08
N SER A 290 -72.37 0.71 -17.97
CA SER A 290 -71.66 -0.56 -18.06
C SER A 290 -70.27 -0.27 -17.41
N PRO A 291 -69.64 -1.16 -16.61
CA PRO A 291 -68.40 -0.86 -15.86
C PRO A 291 -67.10 -1.03 -16.67
N SER A 292 -67.08 -0.71 -17.96
CA SER A 292 -65.93 -0.95 -18.85
C SER A 292 -65.17 0.31 -19.33
N GLU A 293 -65.60 1.53 -19.00
CA GLU A 293 -64.94 2.76 -19.49
C GLU A 293 -64.02 3.46 -18.48
N LEU A 294 -63.97 3.00 -17.22
CA LEU A 294 -63.10 3.56 -16.17
C LEU A 294 -61.68 2.96 -16.14
N ALA A 295 -61.36 2.02 -17.02
CA ALA A 295 -60.07 1.34 -17.07
C ALA A 295 -59.01 2.02 -17.95
N PHE A 296 -59.37 3.08 -18.70
CA PHE A 296 -58.44 3.74 -19.64
C PHE A 296 -57.70 4.96 -19.06
N LEU A 297 -58.13 5.49 -17.91
CA LEU A 297 -57.55 6.69 -17.30
C LEU A 297 -56.50 6.44 -16.20
N ILE A 298 -56.22 5.17 -15.84
CA ILE A 298 -55.19 4.82 -14.84
C ILE A 298 -53.82 4.49 -15.49
N LYS A 299 -53.74 4.40 -16.82
CA LYS A 299 -52.54 3.97 -17.54
C LYS A 299 -51.56 5.08 -17.97
N LEU A 300 -51.80 6.34 -17.57
CA LEU A 300 -50.97 7.50 -17.97
C LEU A 300 -50.04 8.05 -16.86
N THR A 301 -49.93 7.40 -15.70
CA THR A 301 -49.06 7.89 -14.59
C THR A 301 -47.94 6.93 -14.17
N THR A 302 -47.70 5.84 -14.90
CA THR A 302 -46.54 4.97 -14.65
C THR A 302 -45.43 5.23 -15.68
N LEU A 303 -44.55 6.18 -15.37
CA LEU A 303 -43.19 6.22 -15.92
C LEU A 303 -42.28 5.39 -14.99
N PRO A 304 -41.40 4.53 -15.54
CA PRO A 304 -40.44 3.78 -14.75
C PRO A 304 -39.25 4.66 -14.38
N SER A 305 -38.99 4.83 -13.08
CA SER A 305 -37.75 5.40 -12.57
C SER A 305 -36.65 4.33 -12.59
N GLU A 306 -35.65 4.57 -13.42
CA GLU A 306 -34.46 3.74 -13.56
C GLU A 306 -33.58 3.77 -12.31
N ARG A 307 -33.35 2.58 -11.76
CA ARG A 307 -32.07 2.04 -11.28
C ARG A 307 -31.05 3.05 -10.71
N HIS A 308 -31.04 3.17 -9.39
CA HIS A 308 -29.79 3.42 -8.67
C HIS A 308 -29.26 2.12 -8.04
N SER A 309 -28.01 1.85 -8.42
CA SER A 309 -27.13 0.79 -8.00
C SER A 309 -27.01 0.66 -6.49
N VAL A 310 -27.17 -0.57 -6.01
CA VAL A 310 -26.69 -1.04 -4.71
C VAL A 310 -25.15 -0.91 -4.72
N VAL A 311 -24.64 0.10 -4.01
CA VAL A 311 -23.22 0.13 -3.63
C VAL A 311 -23.04 -0.92 -2.55
N SER A 312 -22.37 -2.00 -2.92
CA SER A 312 -21.91 -3.05 -2.03
C SER A 312 -20.90 -2.45 -1.03
N LEU A 313 -21.35 -2.23 0.21
CA LEU A 313 -20.47 -1.88 1.33
C LEU A 313 -19.88 -3.18 1.90
N SER A 314 -18.97 -3.79 1.16
CA SER A 314 -18.19 -4.96 1.58
C SER A 314 -16.74 -4.80 1.13
N ALA A 315 -16.09 -3.73 1.60
CA ALA A 315 -14.65 -3.53 1.45
C ALA A 315 -14.13 -2.57 2.52
N LEU A 316 -14.20 -2.97 3.79
CA LEU A 316 -13.44 -2.30 4.86
C LEU A 316 -12.92 -3.32 5.88
N ILE A 317 -12.18 -4.33 5.38
CA ILE A 317 -11.28 -5.13 6.21
C ILE A 317 -9.96 -5.22 5.43
N PRO A 318 -8.87 -4.59 5.88
CA PRO A 318 -7.56 -4.85 5.30
C PRO A 318 -7.15 -6.31 5.60
N PRO A 319 -6.59 -7.04 4.63
CA PRO A 319 -6.08 -8.38 4.89
C PRO A 319 -4.94 -8.29 5.90
N LEU A 320 -5.03 -9.11 6.95
CA LEU A 320 -3.94 -9.39 7.87
C LEU A 320 -2.70 -9.85 7.08
N PRO A 321 -1.49 -9.41 7.45
CA PRO A 321 -0.28 -9.91 6.84
C PRO A 321 -0.13 -11.41 7.17
N ASN A 322 -0.15 -12.23 6.12
CA ASN A 322 0.25 -13.63 6.19
C ASN A 322 1.61 -13.75 6.86
N THR A 323 1.60 -14.34 8.05
CA THR A 323 2.78 -14.83 8.76
C THR A 323 2.76 -16.35 8.70
N SER A 324 3.35 -16.89 7.64
CA SER A 324 4.03 -18.18 7.64
C SER A 324 5.37 -17.92 6.93
N ALA A 325 6.54 -18.05 7.56
CA ALA A 325 7.13 -19.22 8.21
C ALA A 325 7.31 -20.40 7.23
N ASN A 326 8.24 -20.25 6.29
CA ASN A 326 9.44 -21.07 6.10
C ASN A 326 10.18 -20.65 4.84
#